data_AF-A0A8K0QZD5-F1
#
_entry.id   AF-A0A8K0QZD5-F1
#
_cell.length_a   1.000
_cell.length_b   1.000
_cell.length_c   1.000
_cell.angle_alpha   90.00
_cell.angle_beta   90.00
_cell.angle_gamma   90.00
#
_symmetry.space_group_name_H-M   'P 1'
#
loop_
_entity.id
_entity.type
_entity.pdbx_description
1 polymer ?
#
loop_
_entity_poly.entity_id
_entity_poly.type
_entity_poly.pdbx_seq_one_letter_code
_entity_poly.pdbx_strand_id
1 'polypeptide(L)'
;MNDARNGEAALAASKYDEAIEHYTKALAVNTTAVKYYINRSTAYQRSSKYAEALADAEIAVVLGTKRGSRELIKDSQFRRALALFFLGRYADAEHVLKIVKKLDEKEKTLPIWEMKVAAKLKDLPEDDEKRKVTIKDVPDVELPSAPAAKPASSEVKAPPKIDAPADVPKPVVPTPANKIKHDWYQNNDNVTITILAKGAPKDTTVVEFEKDSLSIAFPIQGSSSDYNFSLDPLYASIDPAESKFRVLSTKVEITLKKATPGVKWHNLEGDRVVEANKDESKPAIPSHVLTGKTNEGSAPVYPTSSKSGAKNWDKLVVDDLDDKDEIEGDETSFFFKKLYKDASPEAQRAMMKSYQESGGTVLSTDWSNVGSKTVVPEPPEGMEAKKY
;
A
#
# COMPACT_ATOMS: atom_id res chain seq x y z
N MET A 1 -12.96 4.54 -1.36
CA MET A 1 -11.53 4.91 -1.53
C MET A 1 -10.71 3.66 -1.83
N ASN A 2 -10.83 3.09 -3.03
CA ASN A 2 -10.04 1.90 -3.42
C ASN A 2 -9.32 2.06 -4.77
N ASP A 3 -9.31 3.27 -5.35
CA ASP A 3 -8.80 3.49 -6.70
C ASP A 3 -7.31 3.18 -6.85
N ALA A 4 -6.48 3.45 -5.84
CA ALA A 4 -5.06 3.11 -5.91
C ALA A 4 -4.84 1.58 -5.99
N ARG A 5 -5.56 0.80 -5.19
CA ARG A 5 -5.49 -0.66 -5.19
C ARG A 5 -6.11 -1.24 -6.46
N ASN A 6 -7.23 -0.69 -6.92
CA ASN A 6 -7.84 -1.09 -8.19
C ASN A 6 -6.89 -0.78 -9.38
N GLY A 7 -6.17 0.34 -9.34
CA GLY A 7 -5.16 0.67 -10.33
C GLY A 7 -3.96 -0.30 -10.32
N GLU A 8 -3.54 -0.77 -9.15
CA GLU A 8 -2.48 -1.78 -9.01
C GLU A 8 -2.93 -3.15 -9.54
N ALA A 9 -4.16 -3.57 -9.20
CA ALA A 9 -4.76 -4.79 -9.72
C ALA A 9 -4.95 -4.75 -11.25
N ALA A 10 -5.44 -3.62 -11.79
CA ALA A 10 -5.60 -3.43 -13.23
C ALA A 10 -4.25 -3.44 -13.96
N LEU A 11 -3.20 -2.83 -13.37
CA LEU A 11 -1.85 -2.87 -13.92
C LEU A 11 -1.30 -4.31 -13.96
N ALA A 12 -1.50 -5.08 -12.89
CA ALA A 12 -1.11 -6.49 -12.82
C ALA A 12 -1.87 -7.35 -13.85
N ALA A 13 -3.16 -7.07 -14.05
CA ALA A 13 -4.00 -7.71 -15.06
C ALA A 13 -3.72 -7.22 -16.50
N SER A 14 -2.69 -6.40 -16.73
CA SER A 14 -2.37 -5.79 -18.03
C SER A 14 -3.50 -4.93 -18.64
N LYS A 15 -4.46 -4.50 -17.81
CA LYS A 15 -5.57 -3.61 -18.19
C LYS A 15 -5.14 -2.16 -18.02
N TYR A 16 -4.30 -1.69 -18.94
CA TYR A 16 -3.57 -0.44 -18.77
C TYR A 16 -4.47 0.80 -18.78
N ASP A 17 -5.50 0.86 -19.64
CA ASP A 17 -6.40 2.02 -19.67
C ASP A 17 -7.25 2.12 -18.39
N GLU A 18 -7.76 0.99 -17.87
CA GLU A 18 -8.43 0.94 -16.55
C GLU A 18 -7.48 1.37 -15.43
N ALA A 19 -6.22 0.91 -15.46
CA ALA A 19 -5.22 1.31 -14.49
C ALA A 19 -4.97 2.83 -14.52
N ILE A 20 -4.88 3.43 -15.71
CA ILE A 20 -4.71 4.87 -15.89
C ILE A 20 -5.89 5.64 -15.29
N GLU A 21 -7.12 5.20 -15.54
CA GLU A 21 -8.32 5.85 -14.97
C GLU A 21 -8.31 5.80 -13.44
N HIS A 22 -8.04 4.63 -12.87
CA HIS A 22 -7.97 4.44 -11.43
C HIS A 22 -6.85 5.27 -10.79
N TYR A 23 -5.64 5.28 -11.37
CA TYR A 23 -4.57 6.14 -10.85
C TYR A 23 -4.88 7.62 -11.01
N THR A 24 -5.59 8.02 -12.06
CA THR A 24 -6.02 9.41 -12.24
C THR A 24 -7.03 9.83 -11.16
N LYS A 25 -8.00 8.97 -10.84
CA LYS A 25 -8.91 9.17 -9.70
C LYS A 25 -8.16 9.22 -8.37
N ALA A 26 -7.20 8.32 -8.16
CA ALA A 26 -6.37 8.30 -6.95
C ALA A 26 -5.52 9.57 -6.78
N LEU A 27 -4.95 10.08 -7.88
CA LEU A 27 -4.17 11.32 -7.91
C LEU A 27 -5.02 12.57 -7.73
N ALA A 28 -6.30 12.54 -8.10
CA ALA A 28 -7.23 13.62 -7.78
C ALA A 28 -7.45 13.79 -6.26
N VAL A 29 -7.35 12.69 -5.50
CA VAL A 29 -7.45 12.70 -4.04
C VAL A 29 -6.09 12.97 -3.38
N ASN A 30 -5.01 12.35 -3.87
CA ASN A 30 -3.66 12.55 -3.38
C ASN A 30 -2.69 12.94 -4.50
N THR A 31 -2.60 14.24 -4.76
CA THR A 31 -1.80 14.81 -5.86
C THR A 31 -0.29 14.69 -5.65
N THR A 32 0.18 14.31 -4.45
CA THR A 32 1.61 14.24 -4.12
C THR A 32 2.14 12.82 -4.02
N ALA A 33 1.31 11.81 -4.26
CA ALA A 33 1.68 10.41 -4.14
C ALA A 33 2.60 9.96 -5.29
N VAL A 34 3.91 9.91 -5.01
CA VAL A 34 4.95 9.54 -5.99
C VAL A 34 4.69 8.17 -6.63
N LYS A 35 4.33 7.15 -5.83
CA LYS A 35 4.06 5.78 -6.32
C LYS A 35 2.95 5.77 -7.37
N TYR A 36 1.93 6.63 -7.26
CA TYR A 36 0.81 6.65 -8.21
C TYR A 36 1.26 7.22 -9.56
N TYR A 37 2.12 8.24 -9.58
CA TYR A 37 2.73 8.72 -10.81
C TYR A 37 3.66 7.67 -11.45
N ILE A 38 4.48 6.97 -10.64
CA ILE A 38 5.35 5.88 -11.14
C ILE A 38 4.53 4.76 -11.78
N ASN A 39 3.46 4.33 -11.12
CA ASN A 39 2.61 3.24 -11.62
C ASN A 39 1.77 3.68 -12.82
N ARG A 40 1.25 4.91 -12.83
CA ARG A 40 0.53 5.46 -13.99
C ARG A 40 1.44 5.68 -15.19
N SER A 41 2.67 6.15 -14.97
CA SER A 41 3.73 6.19 -15.99
C SER A 41 4.01 4.81 -16.59
N THR A 42 4.05 3.77 -15.75
CA THR A 42 4.19 2.38 -16.21
C THR A 42 3.01 1.95 -17.07
N ALA A 43 1.78 2.25 -16.67
CA ALA A 43 0.57 1.96 -17.46
C ALA A 43 0.61 2.68 -18.81
N TYR A 44 0.93 3.98 -18.83
CA TYR A 44 1.08 4.76 -20.06
C TYR A 44 2.14 4.18 -21.00
N GLN A 45 3.31 3.82 -20.46
CA GLN A 45 4.38 3.22 -21.24
C GLN A 45 3.93 1.89 -21.87
N ARG A 46 3.20 1.05 -21.12
CA ARG A 46 2.67 -0.23 -21.61
C ARG A 46 1.56 -0.05 -22.65
N SER A 47 0.78 1.04 -22.56
CA SER A 47 -0.18 1.49 -23.58
C SER A 47 0.45 2.25 -24.75
N SER A 48 1.79 2.34 -24.84
CA SER A 48 2.52 3.11 -25.86
C SER A 48 2.27 4.63 -25.85
N LYS A 49 1.75 5.17 -24.75
CA LYS A 49 1.53 6.61 -24.49
C LYS A 49 2.78 7.22 -23.85
N TYR A 50 3.88 7.30 -24.61
CA TYR A 50 5.20 7.58 -24.05
C TYR A 50 5.41 9.02 -23.58
N ALA A 51 4.70 10.00 -24.17
CA ALA A 51 4.80 11.40 -23.76
C ALA A 51 4.17 11.62 -22.37
N GLU A 52 3.02 11.00 -22.12
CA GLU A 52 2.32 11.00 -20.84
C GLU A 52 3.10 10.21 -19.79
N ALA A 53 3.70 9.08 -20.19
CA ALA A 53 4.61 8.32 -19.32
C ALA A 53 5.81 9.17 -18.86
N LEU A 54 6.39 9.96 -19.77
CA LEU A 54 7.48 10.88 -19.44
C LEU A 54 7.03 11.96 -18.46
N ALA A 55 5.89 12.61 -18.73
CA ALA A 55 5.37 13.66 -17.86
C ALA A 55 5.13 13.18 -16.41
N ASP A 56 4.52 12.00 -16.25
CA ASP A 56 4.31 11.40 -14.93
C ASP A 56 5.63 11.03 -14.24
N ALA A 57 6.60 10.48 -14.98
CA ALA A 57 7.91 10.14 -14.43
C ALA A 57 8.66 11.39 -13.95
N GLU A 58 8.59 12.50 -14.68
CA GLU A 58 9.24 13.76 -14.29
C GLU A 58 8.58 14.38 -13.05
N ILE A 59 7.24 14.37 -12.96
CA ILE A 59 6.53 14.77 -11.74
C ILE A 59 6.96 13.89 -10.55
N ALA A 60 7.08 12.58 -10.76
CA ALA A 60 7.52 11.65 -9.74
C ALA A 60 8.94 11.94 -9.24
N VAL A 61 9.87 12.31 -10.14
CA VAL A 61 11.23 12.74 -9.75
C VAL A 61 11.17 13.99 -8.87
N VAL A 62 10.43 15.03 -9.27
CA VAL A 62 10.33 16.27 -8.49
C VAL A 62 9.75 16.01 -7.09
N LEU A 63 8.67 15.23 -7.01
CA LEU A 63 8.05 14.88 -5.73
C LEU A 63 8.94 13.97 -4.88
N GLY A 64 9.65 13.02 -5.49
CA GLY A 64 10.62 12.15 -4.84
C GLY A 64 11.78 12.95 -4.22
N THR A 65 12.33 13.90 -4.97
CA THR A 65 13.38 14.82 -4.51
C THR A 65 12.89 15.69 -3.36
N LYS A 66 11.68 16.24 -3.44
CA LYS A 66 11.06 17.03 -2.34
C LYS A 66 10.88 16.22 -1.06
N ARG A 67 10.63 14.91 -1.17
CA ARG A 67 10.49 13.98 -0.04
C ARG A 67 11.83 13.43 0.47
N GLY A 68 12.93 13.64 -0.25
CA GLY A 68 14.25 13.09 0.10
C GLY A 68 14.33 11.56 0.03
N SER A 69 13.42 10.90 -0.68
CA SER A 69 13.38 9.43 -0.75
C SER A 69 14.22 8.93 -1.91
N ARG A 70 15.43 8.44 -1.61
CA ARG A 70 16.38 7.93 -2.61
C ARG A 70 15.77 6.83 -3.49
N GLU A 71 15.04 5.87 -2.91
CA GLU A 71 14.40 4.78 -3.65
C GLU A 71 13.35 5.31 -4.64
N LEU A 72 12.49 6.24 -4.21
CA LEU A 72 11.49 6.81 -5.10
C LEU A 72 12.11 7.66 -6.21
N ILE A 73 13.20 8.39 -5.92
CA ILE A 73 13.95 9.14 -6.92
C ILE A 73 14.56 8.19 -7.95
N LYS A 74 15.18 7.10 -7.49
CA LYS A 74 15.76 6.06 -8.35
C LYS A 74 14.69 5.48 -9.28
N ASP A 75 13.58 5.00 -8.75
CA ASP A 75 12.50 4.40 -9.53
C ASP A 75 11.91 5.41 -10.53
N SER A 76 11.70 6.65 -10.10
CA SER A 76 11.18 7.71 -10.97
C SER A 76 12.14 8.05 -12.11
N GLN A 77 13.44 8.16 -11.83
CA GLN A 77 14.46 8.39 -12.86
C GLN A 77 14.56 7.20 -13.81
N PHE A 78 14.43 5.97 -13.31
CA PHE A 78 14.43 4.79 -14.16
C PHE A 78 13.21 4.78 -15.11
N ARG A 79 12.01 5.11 -14.61
CA ARG A 79 10.82 5.31 -15.46
C ARG A 79 11.01 6.43 -16.49
N ARG A 80 11.65 7.54 -16.10
CA ARG A 80 11.95 8.66 -16.99
C ARG A 80 12.88 8.23 -18.14
N ALA A 81 13.95 7.49 -17.83
CA ALA A 81 14.87 6.95 -18.83
C ALA A 81 14.16 6.02 -19.83
N LEU A 82 13.28 5.15 -19.35
CA LEU A 82 12.47 4.27 -20.19
C LEU A 82 11.58 5.08 -21.15
N ALA A 83 10.85 6.08 -20.64
CA ALA A 83 9.98 6.92 -21.46
C ALA A 83 10.78 7.69 -22.54
N LEU A 84 11.95 8.24 -22.18
CA LEU A 84 12.85 8.91 -23.12
C LEU A 84 13.37 7.96 -24.22
N PHE A 85 13.70 6.72 -23.86
CA PHE A 85 14.12 5.70 -24.82
C PHE A 85 13.02 5.41 -25.85
N PHE A 86 11.77 5.23 -25.41
CA PHE A 86 10.66 4.97 -26.33
C PHE A 86 10.26 6.19 -27.16
N LEU A 87 10.54 7.41 -26.68
CA LEU A 87 10.42 8.65 -27.46
C LEU A 87 11.58 8.87 -28.46
N GLY A 88 12.58 7.98 -28.48
CA GLY A 88 13.75 8.09 -29.36
C GLY A 88 14.78 9.13 -28.91
N ARG A 89 14.67 9.63 -27.67
CA ARG A 89 15.61 10.58 -27.06
C ARG A 89 16.71 9.83 -26.32
N TYR A 90 17.55 9.13 -27.08
CA TYR A 90 18.49 8.16 -26.51
C TYR A 90 19.64 8.80 -25.72
N ALA A 91 20.12 9.98 -26.10
CA ALA A 91 21.15 10.68 -25.32
C ALA A 91 20.64 11.13 -23.95
N ASP A 92 19.41 11.67 -23.93
CA ASP A 92 18.72 12.03 -22.68
C ASP A 92 18.49 10.78 -21.81
N ALA A 93 18.07 9.66 -22.42
CA ALA A 93 17.91 8.40 -21.71
C ALA A 93 19.24 7.90 -21.11
N GLU A 94 20.35 7.97 -21.86
CA GLU A 94 21.68 7.59 -21.37
C GLU A 94 22.11 8.42 -20.17
N HIS A 95 21.90 9.74 -20.23
CA HIS A 95 22.20 10.66 -19.14
C HIS A 95 21.42 10.28 -17.87
N VAL A 96 20.12 10.01 -17.99
CA VAL A 96 19.29 9.62 -16.83
C VAL A 96 19.69 8.25 -16.29
N LEU A 97 20.03 7.28 -17.14
CA LEU A 97 20.54 5.97 -16.67
C LEU A 97 21.84 6.12 -15.87
N LYS A 98 22.73 7.05 -16.23
CA LYS A 98 23.93 7.35 -15.43
C LYS A 98 23.57 7.91 -14.05
N ILE A 99 22.49 8.69 -13.93
CA ILE A 99 21.97 9.15 -12.64
C ILE A 99 21.44 7.96 -11.82
N VAL A 100 20.65 7.08 -12.44
CA VAL A 100 20.13 5.86 -11.79
C VAL A 100 21.28 5.00 -11.27
N LYS A 101 22.34 4.81 -12.07
CA LYS A 101 23.56 4.08 -11.67
C LYS A 101 24.22 4.64 -10.42
N LYS A 102 24.36 5.97 -10.34
CA LYS A 102 24.91 6.65 -9.16
C LYS A 102 24.02 6.47 -7.92
N LEU A 103 22.71 6.36 -8.11
CA LEU A 103 21.76 6.12 -7.03
C LEU A 103 21.75 4.66 -6.58
N ASP A 104 21.92 3.70 -7.49
CA ASP A 104 21.98 2.27 -7.21
C ASP A 104 22.70 1.50 -8.33
N GLU A 105 23.94 1.10 -8.06
CA GLU A 105 24.77 0.36 -9.02
C GLU A 105 24.34 -1.10 -9.17
N LYS A 106 23.54 -1.63 -8.25
CA LYS A 106 23.14 -3.05 -8.20
C LYS A 106 21.79 -3.31 -8.86
N GLU A 107 21.19 -2.30 -9.49
CA GLU A 107 19.92 -2.43 -10.21
C GLU A 107 20.07 -3.43 -11.37
N LYS A 108 19.43 -4.60 -11.23
CA LYS A 108 19.63 -5.76 -12.13
C LYS A 108 19.29 -5.45 -13.59
N THR A 109 18.32 -4.57 -13.80
CA THR A 109 17.83 -4.24 -15.14
C THR A 109 18.66 -3.16 -15.84
N LEU A 110 19.49 -2.42 -15.11
CA LEU A 110 20.24 -1.27 -15.62
C LEU A 110 21.20 -1.62 -16.77
N PRO A 111 22.04 -2.68 -16.70
CA PRO A 111 22.98 -3.01 -17.78
C PRO A 111 22.26 -3.35 -19.11
N ILE A 112 21.08 -3.96 -19.02
CA ILE A 112 20.26 -4.31 -20.20
C ILE A 112 19.80 -3.03 -20.91
N TRP A 113 19.37 -2.03 -20.14
CA TRP A 113 18.91 -0.76 -20.71
C TRP A 113 20.06 0.12 -21.19
N GLU A 114 21.20 0.15 -20.50
CA GLU A 114 22.43 0.81 -20.97
C GLU A 114 22.85 0.26 -22.34
N MET A 115 22.87 -1.06 -22.50
CA MET A 115 23.20 -1.71 -23.77
C MET A 115 22.19 -1.36 -24.88
N LYS A 116 20.87 -1.35 -24.58
CA LYS A 116 19.83 -0.98 -25.55
C LYS A 116 19.96 0.46 -26.02
N VAL A 117 20.22 1.39 -25.09
CA VAL A 117 20.42 2.82 -25.39
C VAL A 117 21.68 3.00 -26.24
N ALA A 118 22.80 2.36 -25.85
CA ALA A 118 24.06 2.44 -26.58
C ALA A 118 23.94 1.89 -28.02
N ALA A 119 23.21 0.78 -28.20
CA ALA A 119 22.94 0.24 -29.52
C ALA A 119 22.16 1.24 -30.39
N LYS A 120 21.09 1.85 -29.84
CA LYS A 120 20.30 2.86 -30.55
C LYS A 120 21.08 4.14 -30.86
N LEU A 121 21.98 4.55 -29.97
CA LEU A 121 22.88 5.69 -30.22
C LEU A 121 23.87 5.38 -31.33
N LYS A 122 24.42 4.17 -31.38
CA LYS A 122 25.33 3.74 -32.44
C LYS A 122 24.66 3.68 -33.81
N ASP A 123 23.38 3.30 -33.87
CA ASP A 123 22.60 3.25 -35.10
C ASP A 123 22.26 4.65 -35.65
N LEU A 124 22.30 5.70 -34.82
CA LEU A 124 22.03 7.08 -35.23
C LEU A 124 23.25 7.74 -35.88
N PRO A 125 23.09 8.65 -36.86
CA PRO A 125 24.18 9.46 -37.40
C PRO A 125 24.86 10.30 -36.30
N GLU A 126 26.17 10.55 -36.42
CA GLU A 126 26.93 11.29 -35.40
C GLU A 126 26.47 12.76 -35.22
N ASP A 127 25.89 13.35 -36.26
CA ASP A 127 25.42 14.75 -36.29
C ASP A 127 23.91 14.90 -36.00
N ASP A 128 23.25 13.84 -35.51
CA ASP A 128 21.82 13.89 -35.19
C ASP A 128 21.59 14.67 -33.87
N GLU A 129 20.69 15.65 -33.89
CA GLU A 129 20.27 16.42 -32.71
C GLU A 129 19.82 15.52 -31.53
N LYS A 130 19.34 14.30 -31.81
CA LYS A 130 18.95 13.30 -30.79
C LYS A 130 20.12 12.73 -29.99
N ARG A 131 21.37 13.00 -30.40
CA ARG A 131 22.59 12.68 -29.64
C ARG A 131 22.95 13.76 -28.60
N LYS A 132 22.29 14.92 -28.61
CA LYS A 132 22.54 16.00 -27.64
C LYS A 132 21.66 15.80 -26.40
N VAL A 133 22.29 15.91 -25.22
CA VAL A 133 21.56 15.92 -23.94
C VAL A 133 20.92 17.29 -23.76
N THR A 134 19.61 17.33 -23.65
CA THR A 134 18.79 18.55 -23.53
C THR A 134 18.14 18.71 -22.16
N ILE A 135 18.22 17.68 -21.32
CA ILE A 135 17.50 17.61 -20.04
C ILE A 135 18.39 17.86 -18.83
N LYS A 136 17.77 18.40 -17.78
CA LYS A 136 18.37 18.54 -16.45
C LYS A 136 18.19 17.27 -15.61
N ASP A 137 19.09 17.11 -14.63
CA ASP A 137 19.09 16.00 -13.67
C ASP A 137 17.76 15.91 -12.89
N VAL A 138 17.32 17.04 -12.35
CA VAL A 138 15.97 17.21 -11.79
C VAL A 138 15.16 18.03 -12.79
N PRO A 139 14.02 17.51 -13.28
CA PRO A 139 13.21 18.24 -14.24
C PRO A 139 12.45 19.38 -13.55
N ASP A 140 12.38 20.54 -14.20
CA ASP A 140 11.60 21.70 -13.72
C ASP A 140 10.16 21.61 -14.24
N VAL A 141 9.38 20.65 -13.71
CA VAL A 141 7.98 20.48 -14.09
C VAL A 141 7.07 21.14 -13.06
N GLU A 142 6.06 21.85 -13.56
CA GLU A 142 4.98 22.39 -12.72
C GLU A 142 4.22 21.23 -12.08
N LEU A 143 4.30 21.14 -10.76
CA LEU A 143 3.56 20.12 -10.03
C LEU A 143 2.06 20.41 -10.15
N PRO A 144 1.22 19.38 -10.38
CA PRO A 144 -0.22 19.55 -10.38
C PRO A 144 -0.68 20.02 -9.00
N SER A 145 -0.96 21.32 -8.91
CA SER A 145 -1.77 21.90 -7.85
C SER A 145 -3.19 21.35 -7.99
N ALA A 146 -3.85 21.02 -6.87
CA ALA A 146 -5.20 20.47 -6.88
C ALA A 146 -6.14 21.30 -7.78
N PRO A 147 -7.07 20.67 -8.52
CA PRO A 147 -7.91 21.38 -9.46
C PRO A 147 -8.84 22.35 -8.72
N ALA A 148 -8.53 23.64 -8.78
CA ALA A 148 -9.58 24.64 -8.84
C ALA A 148 -10.26 24.48 -10.21
N ALA A 149 -11.57 24.29 -10.21
CA ALA A 149 -12.38 24.23 -11.41
C ALA A 149 -12.04 25.40 -12.34
N LYS A 150 -11.65 25.12 -13.59
CA LYS A 150 -11.63 26.14 -14.65
C LYS A 150 -13.03 26.25 -15.25
N PRO A 151 -13.53 27.47 -15.51
CA PRO A 151 -14.26 27.78 -16.72
C PRO A 151 -13.32 28.40 -17.77
N ALA A 152 -13.77 28.36 -19.02
CA ALA A 152 -13.02 28.59 -20.24
C ALA A 152 -12.64 30.05 -20.55
N SER A 153 -11.58 30.16 -21.36
CA SER A 153 -11.21 31.22 -22.33
C SER A 153 -11.24 32.69 -21.92
N SER A 154 -10.07 33.35 -22.03
CA SER A 154 -9.86 34.55 -22.87
C SER A 154 -8.36 34.89 -22.91
N GLU A 155 -7.84 35.14 -24.11
CA GLU A 155 -6.55 35.78 -24.36
C GLU A 155 -6.44 37.12 -23.58
N VAL A 156 -5.21 37.51 -23.22
CA VAL A 156 -4.59 38.82 -23.55
C VAL A 156 -3.20 38.94 -22.89
N LYS A 157 -2.20 39.17 -23.75
CA LYS A 157 -0.89 39.85 -23.63
C LYS A 157 -0.22 40.07 -22.25
N ALA A 158 1.08 39.71 -22.22
CA ALA A 158 2.12 40.20 -21.30
C ALA A 158 2.24 41.75 -21.32
N PRO A 159 2.77 42.36 -20.24
CA PRO A 159 4.14 42.91 -20.30
C PRO A 159 4.89 42.82 -18.92
N PRO A 160 6.01 43.53 -18.64
CA PRO A 160 7.32 42.92 -18.37
C PRO A 160 7.83 43.10 -16.91
N LYS A 161 8.97 42.43 -16.62
CA LYS A 161 9.78 42.52 -15.38
C LYS A 161 10.20 43.96 -15.02
N ILE A 162 10.13 44.33 -13.73
CA ILE A 162 11.09 45.22 -13.04
C ILE A 162 11.27 44.74 -11.57
N ASP A 163 12.48 44.95 -11.07
CA ASP A 163 13.20 44.44 -9.90
C ASP A 163 12.58 44.61 -8.49
N ALA A 164 13.04 43.74 -7.58
CA ALA A 164 12.89 43.85 -6.12
C ALA A 164 13.79 44.97 -5.54
N PRO A 165 13.58 45.46 -4.30
CA PRO A 165 14.04 44.71 -3.11
C PRO A 165 13.26 44.91 -1.78
N ALA A 166 13.56 43.99 -0.85
CA ALA A 166 13.59 44.09 0.62
C ALA A 166 12.29 44.05 1.49
N ASP A 167 12.10 42.85 2.08
CA ASP A 167 11.90 42.53 3.51
C ASP A 167 10.85 43.27 4.36
N VAL A 168 9.71 42.59 4.59
CA VAL A 168 8.79 42.79 5.72
C VAL A 168 8.20 41.40 6.10
N PRO A 169 8.15 40.98 7.38
CA PRO A 169 7.65 39.66 7.75
C PRO A 169 6.14 39.57 7.51
N LYS A 170 5.74 38.64 6.64
CA LYS A 170 4.34 38.40 6.31
C LYS A 170 3.58 37.82 7.53
N PRO A 171 2.37 38.31 7.84
CA PRO A 171 1.56 37.78 8.94
C PRO A 171 1.16 36.33 8.65
N VAL A 172 1.34 35.46 9.64
CA VAL A 172 1.03 34.03 9.55
C VAL A 172 -0.48 33.86 9.56
N VAL A 173 -1.07 33.63 8.39
CA VAL A 173 -2.50 33.33 8.25
C VAL A 173 -2.78 31.96 8.91
N PRO A 174 -3.67 31.87 9.91
CA PRO A 174 -3.98 30.62 10.59
C PRO A 174 -4.64 29.60 9.66
N THR A 175 -4.37 28.31 9.85
CA THR A 175 -5.04 27.24 9.09
C THR A 175 -6.47 27.03 9.63
N PRO A 176 -7.52 27.07 8.79
CA PRO A 176 -8.88 26.75 9.23
C PRO A 176 -9.01 25.30 9.71
N ALA A 177 -9.90 25.04 10.68
CA ALA A 177 -10.13 23.72 11.30
C ALA A 177 -10.19 22.56 10.29
N ASN A 178 -10.92 22.76 9.19
CA ASN A 178 -11.16 21.77 8.14
C ASN A 178 -9.92 21.41 7.29
N LYS A 179 -8.77 22.05 7.53
CA LYS A 179 -7.50 21.81 6.84
C LYS A 179 -6.39 21.33 7.77
N ILE A 180 -6.66 21.17 9.06
CA ILE A 180 -5.69 20.61 10.00
C ILE A 180 -5.58 19.11 9.72
N LYS A 181 -4.40 18.67 9.28
CA LYS A 181 -4.09 17.27 9.01
C LYS A 181 -3.18 16.75 10.11
N HIS A 182 -3.31 15.48 10.46
CA HIS A 182 -2.34 14.78 11.29
C HIS A 182 -1.64 13.68 10.47
N ASP A 183 -0.40 13.39 10.83
CA ASP A 183 0.39 12.28 10.32
C ASP A 183 1.06 11.59 11.51
N TRP A 184 1.41 10.32 11.38
CA TRP A 184 2.10 9.62 12.46
C TRP A 184 3.09 8.61 11.92
N TYR A 185 4.17 8.43 12.68
CA TYR A 185 5.16 7.39 12.43
C TYR A 185 5.57 6.79 13.76
N GLN A 186 6.25 5.66 13.72
CA GLN A 186 6.70 4.98 14.93
C GLN A 186 8.11 4.43 14.73
N ASN A 187 8.82 4.27 15.83
CA ASN A 187 9.99 3.42 15.92
C ASN A 187 9.71 2.28 16.91
N ASN A 188 10.73 1.53 17.32
CA ASN A 188 10.53 0.41 18.24
C ASN A 188 10.00 0.86 19.61
N ASP A 189 10.32 2.09 20.04
CA ASP A 189 10.09 2.53 21.42
C ASP A 189 9.03 3.62 21.56
N ASN A 190 8.76 4.37 20.49
CA ASN A 190 7.98 5.60 20.49
C ASN A 190 7.04 5.64 19.28
N VAL A 191 5.90 6.30 19.46
CA VAL A 191 4.97 6.71 18.40
C VAL A 191 4.97 8.23 18.34
N THR A 192 5.23 8.81 17.18
CA THR A 192 5.23 10.27 16.99
C THR A 192 4.08 10.68 16.10
N ILE A 193 3.20 11.53 16.62
CA ILE A 193 2.05 12.12 15.94
C ILE A 193 2.38 13.58 15.64
N THR A 194 2.17 14.00 14.40
CA THR A 194 2.40 15.38 13.94
C THR A 194 1.08 15.97 13.46
N ILE A 195 0.59 17.00 14.14
CA ILE A 195 -0.61 17.76 13.77
C ILE A 195 -0.17 19.05 13.07
N LEU A 196 -0.47 19.17 11.78
CA LEU A 196 -0.12 20.33 10.94
C LEU A 196 -1.10 21.48 11.16
N ALA A 197 -0.92 22.21 12.25
CA ALA A 197 -1.66 23.43 12.59
C ALA A 197 -0.73 24.65 12.53
N LYS A 198 -0.93 25.55 11.55
CA LYS A 198 -0.20 26.83 11.49
C LYS A 198 -0.85 27.84 12.42
N GLY A 199 -0.06 28.40 13.32
CA GLY A 199 -0.54 29.38 14.31
C GLY A 199 -1.17 28.75 15.57
N ALA A 200 -0.89 27.48 15.88
CA ALA A 200 -1.26 26.90 17.17
C ALA A 200 -0.55 27.64 18.32
N PRO A 201 -1.27 28.19 19.32
CA PRO A 201 -0.64 28.94 20.41
C PRO A 201 0.03 28.00 21.39
N LYS A 202 1.31 28.25 21.71
CA LYS A 202 2.08 27.42 22.64
C LYS A 202 1.51 27.44 24.06
N ASP A 203 0.91 28.56 24.47
CA ASP A 203 0.50 28.81 25.85
C ASP A 203 -0.91 28.29 26.17
N THR A 204 -1.73 28.00 25.15
CA THR A 204 -3.13 27.55 25.30
C THR A 204 -3.37 26.15 24.74
N THR A 205 -2.32 25.44 24.31
CA THR A 205 -2.45 24.06 23.84
C THR A 205 -2.46 23.13 25.06
N VAL A 206 -3.55 22.40 25.24
CA VAL A 206 -3.72 21.39 26.27
C VAL A 206 -3.48 20.03 25.63
N VAL A 207 -2.57 19.26 26.22
CA VAL A 207 -2.28 17.87 25.82
C VAL A 207 -2.36 17.01 27.07
N GLU A 208 -3.23 16.02 27.07
CA GLU A 208 -3.38 15.07 28.17
C GLU A 208 -2.97 13.68 27.68
N PHE A 209 -2.05 13.06 28.43
CA PHE A 209 -1.58 11.71 28.19
C PHE A 209 -2.21 10.79 29.23
N GLU A 210 -2.93 9.77 28.80
CA GLU A 210 -3.32 8.66 29.66
C GLU A 210 -2.67 7.37 29.18
N LYS A 211 -2.79 6.30 29.98
CA LYS A 211 -2.16 5.01 29.67
C LYS A 211 -2.59 4.47 28.31
N ASP A 212 -3.86 4.66 27.94
CA ASP A 212 -4.45 4.12 26.73
C ASP A 212 -5.21 5.17 25.91
N SER A 213 -5.12 6.45 26.27
CA SER A 213 -5.81 7.55 25.56
C SER A 213 -4.90 8.78 25.40
N LEU A 214 -5.18 9.58 24.38
CA LEU A 214 -4.51 10.86 24.13
C LEU A 214 -5.57 11.90 23.77
N SER A 215 -5.62 13.02 24.49
CA SER A 215 -6.50 14.15 24.15
C SER A 215 -5.67 15.41 23.91
N ILE A 216 -6.02 16.16 22.85
CA ILE A 216 -5.34 17.40 22.48
C ILE A 216 -6.38 18.43 22.12
N ALA A 217 -6.33 19.58 22.77
CA ALA A 217 -7.19 20.71 22.49
C ALA A 217 -6.37 22.01 22.36
N PHE A 218 -6.63 22.80 21.30
CA PHE A 218 -6.11 24.16 21.21
C PHE A 218 -7.06 25.08 20.44
N PRO A 219 -7.13 26.37 20.80
CA PRO A 219 -7.97 27.34 20.10
C PRO A 219 -7.39 27.67 18.73
N ILE A 220 -8.25 27.73 17.71
CA ILE A 220 -7.85 28.09 16.35
C ILE A 220 -7.91 29.62 16.22
N GLN A 221 -6.76 30.25 15.97
CA GLN A 221 -6.72 31.70 15.78
C GLN A 221 -7.56 32.10 14.55
N GLY A 222 -8.53 33.00 14.73
CA GLY A 222 -9.44 33.46 13.67
C GLY A 222 -10.77 32.71 13.56
N SER A 223 -11.04 31.75 14.44
CA SER A 223 -12.35 31.09 14.57
C SER A 223 -12.73 30.95 16.05
N SER A 224 -14.00 31.06 16.40
CA SER A 224 -14.47 30.91 17.79
C SER A 224 -14.53 29.44 18.26
N SER A 225 -13.80 28.54 17.60
CA SER A 225 -13.90 27.10 17.80
C SER A 225 -12.53 26.51 18.08
N ASP A 226 -12.48 25.62 19.06
CA ASP A 226 -11.26 24.89 19.43
C ASP A 226 -11.08 23.67 18.52
N TYR A 227 -9.84 23.38 18.17
CA TYR A 227 -9.49 22.11 17.54
C TYR A 227 -9.32 21.07 18.62
N ASN A 228 -10.09 19.97 18.53
CA ASN A 228 -9.97 18.82 19.42
C ASN A 228 -9.55 17.59 18.61
N PHE A 229 -8.52 16.89 19.09
CA PHE A 229 -8.05 15.62 18.58
C PHE A 229 -7.88 14.65 19.74
N SER A 230 -8.73 13.63 19.77
CA SER A 230 -8.75 12.59 20.80
C SER A 230 -8.57 11.22 20.17
N LEU A 231 -7.72 10.40 20.76
CA LEU A 231 -7.55 8.98 20.43
C LEU A 231 -7.91 8.17 21.67
N ASP A 232 -9.01 7.41 21.59
CA ASP A 232 -9.49 6.55 22.66
C ASP A 232 -10.25 5.35 22.05
N PRO A 233 -9.74 4.10 22.14
CA PRO A 233 -8.49 3.69 22.77
C PRO A 233 -7.30 3.70 21.79
N LEU A 234 -6.11 3.98 22.30
CA LEU A 234 -4.84 3.81 21.60
C LEU A 234 -4.59 2.33 21.29
N TYR A 235 -3.85 2.06 20.20
CA TYR A 235 -3.56 0.69 19.76
C TYR A 235 -2.85 -0.17 20.82
N ALA A 236 -1.95 0.44 21.60
CA ALA A 236 -1.32 -0.19 22.75
C ALA A 236 -1.03 0.84 23.84
N SER A 237 -0.83 0.35 25.06
CA SER A 237 -0.55 1.22 26.20
C SER A 237 0.75 2.00 26.02
N ILE A 238 0.72 3.26 26.46
CA ILE A 238 1.84 4.19 26.47
C ILE A 238 2.27 4.48 27.91
N ASP A 239 3.46 5.03 28.06
CA ASP A 239 3.92 5.62 29.31
C ASP A 239 3.65 7.14 29.29
N PRO A 240 2.66 7.64 30.07
CA PRO A 240 2.34 9.06 30.11
C PRO A 240 3.49 9.92 30.65
N ALA A 241 4.32 9.39 31.55
CA ALA A 241 5.38 10.15 32.22
C ALA A 241 6.56 10.42 31.28
N GLU A 242 6.85 9.51 30.35
CA GLU A 242 7.90 9.66 29.35
C GLU A 242 7.43 10.26 28.03
N SER A 243 6.11 10.42 27.85
CA SER A 243 5.51 11.04 26.67
C SER A 243 5.68 12.56 26.67
N LYS A 244 5.93 13.15 25.50
CA LYS A 244 6.30 14.57 25.35
C LYS A 244 5.55 15.21 24.20
N PHE A 245 5.33 16.51 24.27
CA PHE A 245 4.81 17.29 23.14
C PHE A 245 5.65 18.53 22.89
N ARG A 246 5.61 19.04 21.66
CA ARG A 246 6.29 20.24 21.21
C ARG A 246 5.39 21.01 20.25
N VAL A 247 5.03 22.23 20.64
CA VAL A 247 4.26 23.15 19.78
C VAL A 247 5.23 24.04 18.99
N LEU A 248 5.19 23.94 17.66
CA LEU A 248 5.89 24.81 16.72
C LEU A 248 4.90 25.75 16.01
N SER A 249 5.42 26.79 15.35
CA SER A 249 4.58 27.76 14.61
C SER A 249 3.82 27.15 13.42
N THR A 250 4.29 26.01 12.92
CA THR A 250 3.74 25.32 11.74
C THR A 250 3.05 23.99 12.05
N LYS A 251 3.31 23.40 13.24
CA LYS A 251 2.82 22.07 13.64
C LYS A 251 2.93 21.84 15.14
N VAL A 252 2.15 20.90 15.65
CA VAL A 252 2.28 20.31 16.98
C VAL A 252 2.82 18.90 16.82
N GLU A 253 3.93 18.59 17.47
CA GLU A 253 4.51 17.24 17.51
C GLU A 253 4.26 16.62 18.87
N ILE A 254 3.75 15.40 18.89
CA ILE A 254 3.51 14.60 20.08
C ILE A 254 4.31 13.32 19.94
N THR A 255 5.12 12.99 20.94
CA THR A 255 5.90 11.76 21.01
C THR A 255 5.40 10.95 22.20
N LEU A 256 4.68 9.88 21.90
CA LEU A 256 4.22 8.89 22.86
C LEU A 256 5.30 7.84 23.08
N LYS A 257 5.64 7.56 24.33
CA LYS A 257 6.52 6.44 24.69
C LYS A 257 5.69 5.16 24.79
N LYS A 258 6.05 4.10 24.07
CA LYS A 258 5.37 2.81 24.19
C LYS A 258 5.70 2.18 25.54
N ALA A 259 4.68 1.67 26.25
CA ALA A 259 4.90 0.95 27.50
C ALA A 259 5.65 -0.38 27.28
N THR A 260 5.47 -1.00 26.11
CA THR A 260 6.19 -2.21 25.71
C THR A 260 7.01 -1.93 24.44
N PRO A 261 8.35 -1.82 24.55
CA PRO A 261 9.24 -1.70 23.41
C PRO A 261 9.05 -2.85 22.41
N GLY A 262 9.08 -2.55 21.12
CA GLY A 262 9.00 -3.53 20.03
C GLY A 262 7.58 -3.82 19.53
N VAL A 263 6.53 -3.36 20.21
CA VAL A 263 5.14 -3.49 19.72
C VAL A 263 4.96 -2.60 18.48
N LYS A 264 4.67 -3.20 17.33
CA LYS A 264 4.36 -2.47 16.08
C LYS A 264 2.89 -2.10 16.06
N TRP A 265 2.60 -0.81 15.96
CA TRP A 265 1.25 -0.29 15.84
C TRP A 265 0.80 -0.38 14.39
N HIS A 266 -0.33 -1.02 14.12
CA HIS A 266 -0.86 -1.05 12.76
C HIS A 266 -1.78 0.16 12.48
N ASN A 267 -2.39 0.71 13.53
CA ASN A 267 -3.17 1.94 13.53
C ASN A 267 -2.85 2.74 14.81
N LEU A 268 -3.28 4.01 14.90
CA LEU A 268 -3.20 4.80 16.14
C LEU A 268 -4.25 4.38 17.16
N GLU A 269 -5.45 4.07 16.68
CA GLU A 269 -6.55 3.55 17.48
C GLU A 269 -6.59 2.02 17.40
N GLY A 270 -6.90 1.38 18.52
CA GLY A 270 -7.11 -0.06 18.61
C GLY A 270 -8.58 -0.39 18.82
N ASP A 271 -9.00 -1.58 18.40
CA ASP A 271 -10.33 -2.12 18.72
C ASP A 271 -10.34 -2.83 20.09
N ARG A 272 -9.49 -2.36 21.02
CA ARG A 272 -9.45 -2.92 22.37
C ARG A 272 -10.68 -2.40 23.10
N VAL A 273 -11.59 -3.29 23.44
CA VAL A 273 -12.53 -3.02 24.52
C VAL A 273 -11.68 -2.76 25.75
N VAL A 274 -11.60 -1.49 26.16
CA VAL A 274 -11.03 -1.12 27.45
C VAL A 274 -11.94 -1.81 28.46
N GLU A 275 -11.52 -2.96 28.96
CA GLU A 275 -12.12 -3.49 30.18
C GLU A 275 -11.82 -2.44 31.24
N ALA A 276 -12.83 -1.61 31.51
CA ALA A 276 -12.85 -0.77 32.69
C ALA A 276 -12.46 -1.66 33.86
N ASN A 277 -11.36 -1.30 34.52
CA ASN A 277 -10.88 -1.93 35.75
C ASN A 277 -12.08 -2.29 36.63
N LYS A 278 -12.44 -3.58 36.62
CA LYS A 278 -13.28 -4.15 37.67
C LYS A 278 -12.34 -4.49 38.80
N ASP A 279 -12.13 -3.52 39.68
CA ASP A 279 -11.85 -3.83 41.07
C ASP A 279 -12.96 -3.27 41.95
N GLU A 280 -13.59 -4.23 42.63
CA GLU A 280 -14.39 -4.17 43.85
C GLU A 280 -15.79 -3.52 43.84
N SER A 281 -16.85 -4.35 43.68
CA SER A 281 -17.72 -4.78 44.80
C SER A 281 -19.10 -5.40 44.38
N LYS A 282 -19.18 -6.75 44.42
CA LYS A 282 -20.36 -7.63 44.69
C LYS A 282 -21.64 -7.60 43.79
N PRO A 283 -22.51 -8.65 43.83
CA PRO A 283 -22.24 -10.08 43.66
C PRO A 283 -23.16 -10.73 42.60
N ALA A 284 -22.82 -11.97 42.24
CA ALA A 284 -23.49 -12.83 41.26
C ALA A 284 -24.95 -13.20 41.61
N ILE A 285 -25.78 -13.42 40.58
CA ILE A 285 -26.98 -14.26 40.66
C ILE A 285 -27.07 -15.13 39.38
N PRO A 286 -27.40 -16.44 39.46
CA PRO A 286 -27.08 -17.45 38.44
C PRO A 286 -28.18 -17.72 37.40
N SER A 287 -27.74 -18.36 36.31
CA SER A 287 -28.51 -18.94 35.20
C SER A 287 -29.48 -20.05 35.62
N HIS A 288 -30.76 -19.72 35.75
CA HIS A 288 -31.91 -20.60 35.51
C HIS A 288 -33.15 -19.71 35.28
N VAL A 289 -34.24 -20.23 34.70
CA VAL A 289 -35.44 -19.51 34.22
C VAL A 289 -35.18 -18.78 32.89
N LEU A 290 -35.43 -19.34 31.70
CA LEU A 290 -36.74 -19.76 31.20
C LEU A 290 -36.55 -20.82 30.10
N THR A 291 -36.92 -22.06 30.43
CA THR A 291 -37.23 -23.12 29.48
C THR A 291 -38.63 -22.91 28.91
N GLY A 292 -38.78 -23.04 27.59
CA GLY A 292 -40.06 -23.11 26.88
C GLY A 292 -39.90 -23.89 25.58
N LYS A 293 -40.59 -25.04 25.49
CA LYS A 293 -40.45 -26.15 24.53
C LYS A 293 -41.13 -25.93 23.16
N THR A 294 -40.56 -26.60 22.15
CA THR A 294 -41.15 -27.36 21.00
C THR A 294 -41.96 -26.66 19.89
N ASN A 295 -41.54 -26.84 18.62
CA ASN A 295 -42.21 -27.77 17.68
C ASN A 295 -41.47 -27.94 16.33
N GLU A 296 -41.63 -29.13 15.75
CA GLU A 296 -41.06 -29.64 14.49
C GLU A 296 -41.70 -29.07 13.21
N GLY A 297 -40.95 -29.14 12.11
CA GLY A 297 -41.47 -29.63 10.82
C GLY A 297 -41.70 -28.62 9.68
N SER A 298 -40.80 -28.63 8.67
CA SER A 298 -41.10 -28.71 7.23
C SER A 298 -39.99 -28.07 6.37
N ALA A 299 -39.41 -28.85 5.46
CA ALA A 299 -38.42 -28.44 4.46
C ALA A 299 -39.08 -27.91 3.17
N PRO A 300 -38.34 -27.23 2.28
CA PRO A 300 -38.64 -27.25 0.86
C PRO A 300 -37.71 -28.21 0.10
N VAL A 301 -38.33 -29.05 -0.71
CA VAL A 301 -37.77 -29.92 -1.76
C VAL A 301 -37.38 -29.07 -2.98
N TYR A 302 -36.31 -29.41 -3.71
CA TYR A 302 -36.16 -29.28 -5.20
C TYR A 302 -34.83 -29.93 -5.69
N PRO A 303 -34.62 -30.23 -7.00
CA PRO A 303 -34.56 -31.61 -7.47
C PRO A 303 -33.20 -32.14 -7.96
N THR A 304 -33.16 -33.47 -8.00
CA THR A 304 -32.26 -34.44 -8.64
C THR A 304 -31.65 -34.10 -10.01
N SER A 305 -30.37 -34.47 -10.23
CA SER A 305 -29.90 -35.26 -11.40
C SER A 305 -28.36 -35.35 -11.45
N SER A 306 -27.77 -36.41 -10.89
CA SER A 306 -26.44 -36.89 -11.25
C SER A 306 -26.54 -37.81 -12.47
N LYS A 307 -25.95 -37.38 -13.60
CA LYS A 307 -25.67 -38.24 -14.77
C LYS A 307 -24.19 -38.13 -15.16
N SER A 308 -23.34 -38.79 -14.39
CA SER A 308 -22.14 -39.44 -14.94
C SER A 308 -21.60 -40.43 -13.91
N GLY A 309 -21.57 -41.72 -14.26
CA GLY A 309 -20.97 -42.78 -13.47
C GLY A 309 -19.44 -42.70 -13.41
N ALA A 310 -18.85 -43.62 -12.64
CA ALA A 310 -17.44 -43.66 -12.24
C ALA A 310 -16.46 -43.31 -13.38
N LYS A 311 -15.66 -42.26 -13.15
CA LYS A 311 -14.64 -41.77 -14.06
C LYS A 311 -13.38 -42.63 -13.90
N ASN A 312 -12.93 -43.22 -15.00
CA ASN A 312 -11.74 -44.06 -15.03
C ASN A 312 -10.48 -43.18 -15.06
N TRP A 313 -9.62 -43.30 -14.04
CA TRP A 313 -8.55 -42.34 -13.73
C TRP A 313 -7.22 -42.59 -14.44
N ASP A 314 -7.09 -43.64 -15.26
CA ASP A 314 -5.86 -43.96 -16.02
C ASP A 314 -5.59 -43.04 -17.23
N LYS A 315 -6.37 -41.97 -17.43
CA LYS A 315 -6.26 -41.12 -18.62
C LYS A 315 -6.10 -39.61 -18.37
N LEU A 316 -5.73 -39.21 -17.15
CA LEU A 316 -5.47 -37.80 -16.80
C LEU A 316 -4.01 -37.50 -16.44
N VAL A 317 -3.09 -38.44 -16.66
CA VAL A 317 -1.67 -38.14 -16.62
C VAL A 317 -1.26 -37.77 -18.04
N VAL A 318 -0.70 -36.57 -18.20
CA VAL A 318 -0.29 -35.94 -19.46
C VAL A 318 -1.43 -35.17 -20.16
N ASP A 319 -1.85 -34.03 -19.59
CA ASP A 319 -1.87 -32.76 -20.36
C ASP A 319 -2.16 -31.49 -19.53
N ASP A 320 -2.51 -31.56 -18.25
CA ASP A 320 -2.80 -30.34 -17.45
C ASP A 320 -1.65 -29.91 -16.52
N LEU A 321 -0.43 -29.76 -17.05
CA LEU A 321 0.70 -29.19 -16.30
C LEU A 321 1.31 -27.91 -16.90
N ASP A 322 0.59 -27.25 -17.82
CA ASP A 322 1.06 -25.98 -18.42
C ASP A 322 0.10 -24.79 -18.26
N ASP A 323 -0.97 -24.92 -17.48
CA ASP A 323 -1.78 -23.75 -17.11
C ASP A 323 -1.18 -23.02 -15.91
N LYS A 324 -0.48 -21.94 -16.26
CA LYS A 324 -0.03 -20.85 -15.39
C LYS A 324 -1.22 -20.16 -14.72
N ASP A 325 -1.78 -20.80 -13.71
CA ASP A 325 -2.50 -20.08 -12.66
C ASP A 325 -1.60 -20.04 -11.42
N GLU A 326 -0.80 -18.98 -11.37
CA GLU A 326 -0.09 -18.53 -10.20
C GLU A 326 -1.13 -18.01 -9.20
N ILE A 327 -1.86 -18.94 -8.56
CA ILE A 327 -2.67 -18.69 -7.38
C ILE A 327 -1.68 -18.25 -6.30
N GLU A 328 -1.67 -16.96 -6.01
CA GLU A 328 -1.06 -16.36 -4.82
C GLU A 328 -1.56 -17.12 -3.58
N GLY A 329 -0.70 -17.96 -3.02
CA GLY A 329 -0.95 -18.68 -1.79
C GLY A 329 0.39 -19.02 -1.17
N ASP A 330 0.82 -18.20 -0.22
CA ASP A 330 1.61 -18.47 0.98
C ASP A 330 2.84 -19.43 0.91
N GLU A 331 3.89 -19.14 1.68
CA GLU A 331 5.13 -19.94 1.74
C GLU A 331 4.88 -21.45 1.96
N THR A 332 3.73 -21.78 2.57
CA THR A 332 3.19 -23.13 2.75
C THR A 332 2.86 -23.86 1.43
N SER A 333 2.24 -23.21 0.44
CA SER A 333 1.90 -23.86 -0.84
C SER A 333 3.14 -24.14 -1.68
N PHE A 334 4.17 -23.28 -1.57
CA PHE A 334 5.46 -23.53 -2.21
C PHE A 334 6.17 -24.75 -1.59
N PHE A 335 6.11 -24.90 -0.26
CA PHE A 335 6.62 -26.07 0.44
C PHE A 335 5.92 -27.37 -0.01
N PHE A 336 4.59 -27.37 -0.13
CA PHE A 336 3.84 -28.55 -0.61
C PHE A 336 4.10 -28.88 -2.08
N LYS A 337 4.21 -27.87 -2.96
CA LYS A 337 4.57 -28.07 -4.38
C LYS A 337 5.97 -28.69 -4.53
N LYS A 338 6.93 -28.24 -3.71
CA LYS A 338 8.28 -28.81 -3.70
C LYS A 338 8.30 -30.25 -3.16
N LEU A 339 7.61 -30.50 -2.05
CA LEU A 339 7.51 -31.83 -1.44
C LEU A 339 6.85 -32.85 -2.40
N TYR A 340 5.83 -32.43 -3.14
CA TYR A 340 5.15 -33.29 -4.12
C TYR A 340 6.02 -33.58 -5.34
N LYS A 341 6.75 -32.58 -5.85
CA LYS A 341 7.61 -32.71 -7.04
C LYS A 341 8.77 -33.69 -6.84
N ASP A 342 9.33 -33.72 -5.63
CA ASP A 342 10.50 -34.55 -5.30
C ASP A 342 10.10 -35.93 -4.72
N ALA A 343 8.80 -36.22 -4.54
CA ALA A 343 8.30 -37.45 -3.95
C ALA A 343 8.16 -38.60 -4.98
N SER A 344 8.28 -39.85 -4.50
CA SER A 344 8.03 -41.04 -5.32
C SER A 344 6.55 -41.09 -5.76
N PRO A 345 6.22 -41.76 -6.89
CA PRO A 345 4.84 -41.86 -7.37
C PRO A 345 3.87 -42.46 -6.34
N GLU A 346 4.37 -43.32 -5.46
CA GLU A 346 3.60 -43.92 -4.36
C GLU A 346 3.36 -42.92 -3.22
N ALA A 347 4.36 -42.10 -2.87
CA ALA A 347 4.22 -41.04 -1.89
C ALA A 347 3.33 -39.88 -2.38
N GLN A 348 3.37 -39.54 -3.67
CA GLN A 348 2.46 -38.58 -4.29
C GLN A 348 0.99 -39.03 -4.18
N ARG A 349 0.74 -40.33 -4.40
CA ARG A 349 -0.59 -40.93 -4.21
C ARG A 349 -1.04 -40.86 -2.75
N ALA A 350 -0.15 -41.12 -1.81
CA ALA A 350 -0.43 -41.03 -0.37
C ALA A 350 -0.79 -39.60 0.05
N MET A 351 -0.05 -38.62 -0.45
CA MET A 351 -0.27 -37.20 -0.18
C MET A 351 -1.63 -36.73 -0.71
N MET A 352 -1.97 -37.05 -1.96
CA MET A 352 -3.27 -36.66 -2.52
C MET A 352 -4.44 -37.33 -1.80
N LYS A 353 -4.33 -38.62 -1.49
CA LYS A 353 -5.39 -39.37 -0.82
C LYS A 353 -5.61 -38.85 0.61
N SER A 354 -4.55 -38.69 1.39
CA SER A 354 -4.63 -38.19 2.77
C SER A 354 -5.16 -36.75 2.83
N TYR A 355 -4.72 -35.89 1.90
CA TYR A 355 -5.20 -34.52 1.80
C TYR A 355 -6.69 -34.45 1.42
N GLN A 356 -7.14 -35.26 0.46
CA GLN A 356 -8.53 -35.28 0.01
C GLN A 356 -9.48 -35.92 1.04
N GLU A 357 -9.05 -36.98 1.74
CA GLU A 357 -9.88 -37.65 2.77
C GLU A 357 -9.96 -36.85 4.08
N SER A 358 -8.88 -36.17 4.46
CA SER A 358 -8.86 -35.31 5.66
C SER A 358 -9.50 -33.93 5.46
N GLY A 359 -9.94 -33.61 4.24
CA GLY A 359 -10.45 -32.27 3.92
C GLY A 359 -9.38 -31.18 4.00
N GLY A 360 -8.11 -31.55 3.79
CA GLY A 360 -6.98 -30.63 3.73
C GLY A 360 -6.25 -30.38 5.05
N THR A 361 -6.54 -31.14 6.11
CA THR A 361 -5.93 -30.94 7.43
C THR A 361 -4.77 -31.91 7.75
N VAL A 362 -4.68 -33.05 7.06
CA VAL A 362 -3.65 -34.08 7.30
C VAL A 362 -2.94 -34.44 6.00
N LEU A 363 -1.60 -34.43 6.00
CA LEU A 363 -0.77 -34.84 4.87
C LEU A 363 0.18 -35.98 5.29
N SER A 364 0.08 -37.13 4.62
CA SER A 364 0.94 -38.30 4.87
C SER A 364 1.63 -38.76 3.58
N THR A 365 2.88 -39.20 3.70
CA THR A 365 3.73 -39.67 2.59
C THR A 365 3.80 -41.19 2.47
N ASP A 366 3.19 -41.93 3.40
CA ASP A 366 3.35 -43.37 3.53
C ASP A 366 2.12 -44.14 3.01
N TRP A 367 2.17 -44.58 1.75
CA TRP A 367 1.07 -45.28 1.09
C TRP A 367 0.65 -46.58 1.78
N SER A 368 1.59 -47.29 2.42
CA SER A 368 1.29 -48.52 3.15
C SER A 368 0.33 -48.31 4.33
N ASN A 369 0.28 -47.10 4.89
CA ASN A 369 -0.58 -46.76 6.02
C ASN A 369 -1.90 -46.12 5.57
N VAL A 370 -1.85 -45.24 4.57
CA VAL A 370 -3.05 -44.51 4.08
C VAL A 370 -3.75 -45.19 2.91
N GLY A 371 -3.13 -46.18 2.27
CA GLY A 371 -3.70 -46.90 1.13
C GLY A 371 -4.93 -47.71 1.50
N SER A 372 -4.94 -48.34 2.69
CA SER A 372 -6.00 -49.21 3.18
C SER A 372 -6.87 -48.62 4.30
N LYS A 373 -6.46 -47.49 4.90
CA LYS A 373 -7.17 -46.81 5.99
C LYS A 373 -7.72 -45.46 5.53
N THR A 374 -8.90 -45.10 6.04
CA THR A 374 -9.46 -43.75 5.84
C THR A 374 -8.81 -42.78 6.82
N VAL A 375 -8.31 -41.67 6.30
CA VAL A 375 -7.68 -40.63 7.13
C VAL A 375 -8.78 -39.75 7.73
N VAL A 376 -8.89 -39.71 9.06
CA VAL A 376 -9.88 -38.90 9.78
C VAL A 376 -9.37 -37.46 9.89
N PRO A 377 -10.22 -36.43 9.68
CA PRO A 377 -9.82 -35.03 9.85
C PRO A 377 -9.45 -34.73 11.30
N GLU A 378 -8.21 -34.30 11.54
CA GLU A 378 -7.80 -33.68 12.81
C GLU A 378 -7.72 -32.16 12.62
N PRO A 379 -8.75 -31.39 13.00
CA PRO A 379 -8.71 -29.94 12.91
C PRO A 379 -7.79 -29.34 13.99
N PRO A 380 -7.20 -28.15 13.74
CA PRO A 380 -6.39 -27.44 14.73
C PRO A 380 -7.15 -27.16 16.03
N GLU A 381 -6.42 -27.10 17.15
CA GLU A 381 -6.99 -26.93 18.49
C GLU A 381 -7.92 -25.70 18.56
N GLY A 382 -9.22 -25.95 18.80
CA GLY A 382 -10.27 -24.92 18.85
C GLY A 382 -11.27 -24.91 17.68
N MET A 383 -11.17 -25.79 16.69
CA MET A 383 -12.15 -25.94 15.61
C MET A 383 -12.78 -27.35 15.55
N GLU A 384 -14.10 -27.45 15.47
CA GLU A 384 -14.82 -28.73 15.31
C GLU A 384 -15.19 -28.98 13.84
N ALA A 385 -14.82 -30.17 13.33
CA ALA A 385 -15.16 -30.60 11.98
C ALA A 385 -16.67 -30.92 11.90
N LYS A 386 -17.45 -30.07 11.23
CA LYS A 386 -18.86 -30.36 10.90
C LYS A 386 -18.94 -31.10 9.57
N LYS A 387 -19.67 -32.21 9.57
CA LYS A 387 -19.96 -33.02 8.38
C LYS A 387 -21.22 -32.47 7.71
N TYR A 388 -21.09 -31.92 6.51
CA TYR A 388 -22.19 -31.44 5.68
C TYR A 388 -22.72 -32.54 4.77
#